data_AF-A0A8G2F3Z2-F1
#
_entry.id   AF-A0A8G2F3Z2-F1
#
_cell.length_a   1.000
_cell.length_b   1.000
_cell.length_c   1.000
_cell.angle_alpha   90.00
_cell.angle_beta   90.00
_cell.angle_gamma   90.00
#
_symmetry.space_group_name_H-M   'P 1'
#
loop_
_entity.id
_entity.type
_entity.pdbx_description
1 polymer ?
#
loop_
_entity_poly.entity_id
_entity_poly.type
_entity_poly.pdbx_seq_one_letter_code
_entity_poly.pdbx_strand_id
1 'polypeptide(L)'
;MTVDTYNIFVNDDQIYKPYTGAIYEDNNGGKKKVDDIIDVKFLMAKDDNGSIIYWGWYSISTLKGQMKPKNLARGIRLRKENIQIGDEEICKKFFVKTEDQRFSFYYFGEIHALSKGLIPNSRRDYFGESKECIEFEQKIRQDFLKLKELCYDAQKLRSSTSTIAKGEELRATIQEKEKNGYTSQKERDDLHRRLEEQEKKEEQAQKQLDNVKAKISSKDSPLKSVLEHFETPASPKKEAKYSEKNTIETNKESKTRYRTDKPIYSRYSKNEKKLIGKIYTAIGNAIADERLREALISNIEDQITK
;
A
#
# COMPACT_ATOMS: atom_id res chain seq x y z
N MET A 1 -17.78 -30.02 -12.11
CA MET A 1 -18.62 -29.68 -10.94
C MET A 1 -19.63 -28.65 -11.37
N THR A 2 -20.91 -28.91 -11.17
CA THR A 2 -22.01 -27.98 -11.46
C THR A 2 -22.56 -27.51 -10.12
N VAL A 3 -22.66 -26.20 -9.93
CA VAL A 3 -23.35 -25.60 -8.79
C VAL A 3 -24.71 -25.16 -9.31
N ASP A 4 -25.77 -25.55 -8.62
CA ASP A 4 -27.11 -25.11 -8.99
C ASP A 4 -27.22 -23.59 -8.77
N THR A 5 -27.45 -22.87 -9.85
CA THR A 5 -27.62 -21.42 -9.83
C THR A 5 -29.06 -21.07 -10.09
N TYR A 6 -29.57 -20.11 -9.32
CA TYR A 6 -30.95 -19.66 -9.42
C TYR A 6 -30.93 -18.13 -9.55
N ASN A 7 -31.69 -17.63 -10.53
CA ASN A 7 -31.95 -16.20 -10.61
C ASN A 7 -33.03 -15.85 -9.56
N ILE A 8 -32.72 -14.89 -8.70
CA ILE A 8 -33.64 -14.41 -7.67
C ILE A 8 -34.20 -13.09 -8.14
N PHE A 9 -35.53 -12.97 -8.18
CA PHE A 9 -36.24 -11.74 -8.56
C PHE A 9 -37.07 -11.24 -7.38
N VAL A 10 -37.06 -9.92 -7.15
CA VAL A 10 -37.95 -9.25 -6.19
C VAL A 10 -38.62 -8.11 -6.94
N ASN A 11 -39.95 -8.15 -7.06
CA ASN A 11 -40.72 -7.19 -7.86
C ASN A 11 -40.20 -7.05 -9.31
N ASP A 12 -39.95 -8.19 -9.97
CA ASP A 12 -39.39 -8.29 -11.33
C ASP A 12 -37.93 -7.82 -11.50
N ASP A 13 -37.32 -7.27 -10.43
CA ASP A 13 -35.91 -6.91 -10.44
C ASP A 13 -35.03 -8.10 -10.01
N GLN A 14 -34.10 -8.49 -10.86
CA GLN A 14 -33.11 -9.50 -10.51
C GLN A 14 -32.14 -8.98 -9.45
N ILE A 15 -32.00 -9.73 -8.36
CA ILE A 15 -31.04 -9.43 -7.31
C ILE A 15 -29.72 -10.12 -7.61
N TYR A 16 -28.64 -9.34 -7.55
CA TYR A 16 -27.27 -9.82 -7.65
C TYR A 16 -26.61 -9.84 -6.27
N LYS A 17 -25.63 -10.73 -6.11
CA LYS A 17 -24.72 -10.64 -4.97
C LYS A 17 -23.99 -9.29 -5.03
N PRO A 18 -23.75 -8.63 -3.88
CA PRO A 18 -23.21 -7.27 -3.83
C PRO A 18 -21.68 -7.24 -4.09
N TYR A 19 -21.20 -8.08 -5.01
CA TYR A 19 -19.80 -8.06 -5.45
C TYR A 19 -19.54 -6.83 -6.28
N THR A 20 -18.42 -6.17 -6.00
CA THR A 20 -18.04 -4.92 -6.66
C THR A 20 -16.57 -4.99 -7.04
N GLY A 21 -16.22 -4.38 -8.16
CA GLY A 21 -14.83 -4.29 -8.63
C GLY A 21 -14.00 -3.25 -7.89
N ALA A 22 -14.55 -2.57 -6.88
CA ALA A 22 -13.90 -1.46 -6.19
C ALA A 22 -14.10 -1.55 -4.66
N ILE A 23 -13.11 -1.08 -3.90
CA ILE A 23 -13.16 -0.99 -2.45
C ILE A 23 -13.39 0.46 -2.04
N TYR A 24 -14.29 0.67 -1.09
CA TYR A 24 -14.71 1.99 -0.64
C TYR A 24 -14.44 2.24 0.85
N GLU A 25 -14.14 3.49 1.18
CA GLU A 25 -14.14 4.05 2.54
C GLU A 25 -15.20 5.15 2.69
N ASP A 26 -15.44 5.54 3.94
CA ASP A 26 -16.32 6.64 4.29
C ASP A 26 -15.72 7.99 3.88
N ASN A 27 -16.57 8.87 3.37
CA ASN A 27 -16.19 10.23 2.97
C ASN A 27 -17.34 11.20 3.25
N ASN A 28 -17.43 11.71 4.48
CA ASN A 28 -18.40 12.72 4.92
C ASN A 28 -19.83 12.52 4.33
N GLY A 29 -20.40 11.34 4.53
CA GLY A 29 -21.73 10.98 4.00
C GLY A 29 -21.73 10.26 2.65
N GLY A 30 -20.64 10.35 1.88
CA GLY A 30 -20.41 9.66 0.61
C GLY A 30 -19.52 8.41 0.69
N LYS A 31 -19.16 7.87 -0.48
CA LYS A 31 -18.19 6.78 -0.65
C LYS A 31 -16.97 7.30 -1.39
N LYS A 32 -15.77 7.05 -0.88
CA LYS A 32 -14.51 7.30 -1.60
C LYS A 32 -13.92 5.97 -2.01
N LYS A 33 -13.65 5.80 -3.29
CA LYS A 33 -12.91 4.64 -3.81
C LYS A 33 -11.47 4.71 -3.31
N VAL A 34 -10.97 3.63 -2.70
CA VAL A 34 -9.61 3.54 -2.14
C VAL A 34 -8.77 2.45 -2.80
N ASP A 35 -9.41 1.46 -3.41
CA ASP A 35 -8.74 0.38 -4.09
C ASP A 35 -9.62 -0.26 -5.17
N ASP A 36 -9.00 -1.09 -5.99
CA ASP A 36 -9.63 -1.89 -7.04
C ASP A 36 -9.46 -3.38 -6.79
N ILE A 37 -10.42 -4.16 -7.25
CA ILE A 37 -10.27 -5.61 -7.39
C ILE A 37 -9.63 -5.87 -8.75
N ILE A 38 -8.41 -6.39 -8.72
CA ILE A 38 -7.54 -6.58 -9.88
C ILE A 38 -7.73 -7.97 -10.46
N ASP A 39 -8.00 -8.97 -9.62
CA ASP A 39 -8.08 -10.37 -10.06
C ASP A 39 -8.95 -11.20 -9.10
N VAL A 40 -9.26 -12.43 -9.50
CA VAL A 40 -9.90 -13.45 -8.67
C VAL A 40 -9.09 -14.73 -8.76
N LYS A 41 -8.72 -15.29 -7.61
CA LYS A 41 -8.00 -16.56 -7.53
C LYS A 41 -8.85 -17.65 -6.91
N PHE A 42 -8.52 -18.88 -7.26
CA PHE A 42 -9.23 -20.07 -6.81
C PHE A 42 -8.40 -20.87 -5.81
N LEU A 43 -9.08 -21.57 -4.93
CA LEU A 43 -8.52 -22.52 -3.98
C LEU A 43 -9.31 -23.84 -4.07
N MET A 44 -8.62 -24.96 -3.89
CA MET A 44 -9.25 -26.28 -3.89
C MET A 44 -8.38 -27.24 -3.10
N ALA A 45 -9.00 -28.03 -2.24
CA ALA A 45 -8.35 -29.13 -1.53
C ALA A 45 -9.09 -30.43 -1.78
N LYS A 46 -8.31 -31.51 -1.90
CA LYS A 46 -8.79 -32.87 -2.01
C LYS A 46 -8.32 -33.69 -0.81
N ASP A 47 -9.09 -34.73 -0.49
CA ASP A 47 -8.70 -35.77 0.44
C ASP A 47 -7.68 -36.73 -0.22
N ASP A 48 -7.19 -37.68 0.57
CA ASP A 48 -6.22 -38.67 0.12
C ASP A 48 -6.78 -39.62 -0.97
N ASN A 49 -8.11 -39.71 -1.08
CA ASN A 49 -8.80 -40.50 -2.10
C ASN A 49 -9.08 -39.69 -3.38
N GLY A 50 -8.67 -38.42 -3.43
CA GLY A 50 -8.88 -37.53 -4.57
C GLY A 50 -10.26 -36.87 -4.62
N SER A 51 -11.13 -37.06 -3.62
CA SER A 51 -12.42 -36.40 -3.50
C SER A 51 -12.23 -34.96 -3.03
N ILE A 52 -13.02 -34.02 -3.57
CA ILE A 52 -12.89 -32.60 -3.22
C ILE A 52 -13.50 -32.36 -1.83
N ILE A 53 -12.69 -31.83 -0.91
CA ILE A 53 -13.15 -31.42 0.41
C ILE A 53 -13.86 -30.08 0.30
N TYR A 54 -13.20 -29.12 -0.34
CA TYR A 54 -13.75 -27.81 -0.65
C TYR A 54 -13.11 -27.25 -1.93
N TRP A 55 -13.84 -26.32 -2.53
CA TRP A 55 -13.30 -25.41 -3.53
C TRP A 55 -13.79 -23.99 -3.20
N GLY A 56 -13.13 -22.98 -3.75
CA GLY A 56 -13.57 -21.62 -3.55
C GLY A 56 -12.78 -20.64 -4.38
N TRP A 57 -13.12 -19.38 -4.18
CA TRP A 57 -12.48 -18.25 -4.83
C TRP A 57 -12.39 -17.07 -3.88
N TYR A 58 -11.42 -16.18 -4.14
CA TYR A 58 -11.21 -14.97 -3.39
C TYR A 58 -10.71 -13.85 -4.30
N SER A 59 -11.11 -12.63 -4.00
CA SER A 59 -10.71 -11.41 -4.69
C SER A 59 -9.24 -11.07 -4.43
N ILE A 60 -8.54 -10.50 -5.38
CA ILE A 60 -7.22 -9.87 -5.20
C ILE A 60 -7.35 -8.38 -5.45
N SER A 61 -6.96 -7.57 -4.46
CA SER A 61 -6.79 -6.12 -4.60
C SER A 61 -5.31 -5.76 -4.44
N THR A 62 -4.99 -4.47 -4.31
CA THR A 62 -3.63 -4.07 -3.93
C THR A 62 -3.34 -4.32 -2.44
N LEU A 63 -4.30 -4.89 -1.68
CA LEU A 63 -4.19 -5.27 -0.27
C LEU A 63 -3.78 -4.12 0.65
N LYS A 64 -4.28 -2.90 0.36
CA LYS A 64 -3.94 -1.67 1.12
C LYS A 64 -4.43 -1.68 2.56
N GLY A 65 -5.52 -2.39 2.85
CA GLY A 65 -6.12 -2.40 4.18
C GLY A 65 -7.39 -3.25 4.25
N GLN A 66 -8.00 -3.26 5.43
CA GLN A 66 -9.26 -3.96 5.69
C GLN A 66 -10.44 -3.24 5.03
N MET A 67 -11.25 -3.99 4.28
CA MET A 67 -12.55 -3.54 3.80
C MET A 67 -13.46 -3.21 5.00
N LYS A 68 -14.00 -2.00 5.02
CA LYS A 68 -14.96 -1.55 6.04
C LYS A 68 -16.35 -2.16 5.79
N PRO A 69 -17.24 -2.23 6.80
CA PRO A 69 -18.59 -2.83 6.67
C PRO A 69 -19.43 -2.30 5.51
N LYS A 70 -19.16 -1.06 5.07
CA LYS A 70 -19.78 -0.47 3.87
C LYS A 70 -19.58 -1.28 2.59
N ASN A 71 -18.51 -2.07 2.53
CA ASN A 71 -18.28 -3.06 1.47
C ASN A 71 -19.00 -4.35 1.88
N LEU A 72 -20.27 -4.49 1.49
CA LEU A 72 -21.15 -5.60 1.91
C LEU A 72 -20.58 -6.98 1.60
N ALA A 73 -19.78 -7.08 0.52
CA ALA A 73 -19.12 -8.32 0.13
C ALA A 73 -17.96 -8.73 1.05
N ARG A 74 -17.43 -7.84 1.90
CA ARG A 74 -16.17 -8.05 2.64
C ARG A 74 -16.14 -9.40 3.37
N GLY A 75 -14.96 -10.01 3.45
CA GLY A 75 -14.77 -11.31 4.09
C GLY A 75 -15.11 -12.48 3.16
N ILE A 76 -14.46 -13.62 3.40
CA ILE A 76 -14.74 -14.85 2.65
C ILE A 76 -15.92 -15.56 3.31
N ARG A 77 -16.95 -15.91 2.51
CA ARG A 77 -18.13 -16.64 2.99
C ARG A 77 -17.88 -18.14 2.95
N LEU A 78 -18.29 -18.85 3.99
CA LEU A 78 -18.32 -20.32 3.99
C LEU A 78 -19.72 -20.79 3.56
N ARG A 79 -19.77 -21.77 2.66
CA ARG A 79 -21.01 -22.35 2.16
C ARG A 79 -20.99 -23.86 2.21
N LYS A 80 -22.15 -24.43 2.47
CA LYS A 80 -22.45 -25.84 2.24
C LYS A 80 -23.62 -25.87 1.26
N GLU A 81 -23.37 -26.40 0.07
CA GLU A 81 -24.32 -26.29 -1.05
C GLU A 81 -24.69 -24.82 -1.32
N ASN A 82 -25.98 -24.47 -1.29
CA ASN A 82 -26.49 -23.11 -1.47
C ASN A 82 -26.77 -22.36 -0.16
N ILE A 83 -26.37 -22.92 0.99
CA ILE A 83 -26.60 -22.32 2.30
C ILE A 83 -25.31 -21.69 2.81
N GLN A 84 -25.39 -20.46 3.32
CA GLN A 84 -24.28 -19.81 4.02
C GLN A 84 -24.16 -20.38 5.44
N ILE A 85 -22.92 -20.67 5.82
CA ILE A 85 -22.55 -21.12 7.17
C ILE A 85 -21.89 -19.97 7.90
N GLY A 86 -22.45 -19.58 9.04
CA GLY A 86 -22.02 -18.42 9.80
C GLY A 86 -22.22 -17.10 9.06
N ASP A 87 -21.39 -16.11 9.38
CA ASP A 87 -21.47 -14.75 8.89
C ASP A 87 -20.19 -14.34 8.12
N GLU A 88 -19.96 -13.03 7.96
CA GLU A 88 -18.77 -12.49 7.32
C GLU A 88 -17.47 -12.72 8.10
N GLU A 89 -17.57 -13.06 9.38
CA GLU A 89 -16.44 -13.26 10.27
C GLU A 89 -16.02 -14.73 10.35
N ILE A 90 -16.83 -15.66 9.82
CA ILE A 90 -16.63 -17.10 9.99
C ILE A 90 -15.22 -17.57 9.61
N CYS A 91 -14.66 -17.01 8.54
CA CYS A 91 -13.35 -17.39 8.04
C CYS A 91 -12.18 -16.80 8.84
N LYS A 92 -12.42 -15.85 9.76
CA LYS A 92 -11.36 -15.31 10.65
C LYS A 92 -10.67 -16.42 11.44
N LYS A 93 -11.43 -17.44 11.86
CA LYS A 93 -10.93 -18.55 12.68
C LYS A 93 -9.85 -19.40 11.99
N PHE A 94 -9.75 -19.32 10.66
CA PHE A 94 -8.74 -20.05 9.90
C PHE A 94 -7.37 -19.35 9.91
N PHE A 95 -7.31 -18.09 10.37
CA PHE A 95 -6.05 -17.46 10.74
C PHE A 95 -5.65 -17.88 12.16
N VAL A 96 -4.52 -18.60 12.27
CA VAL A 96 -4.06 -19.22 13.52
C VAL A 96 -3.79 -18.20 14.63
N LYS A 97 -3.25 -17.02 14.28
CA LYS A 97 -2.98 -15.96 15.26
C LYS A 97 -4.07 -14.89 15.24
N THR A 98 -4.45 -14.40 16.41
CA THR A 98 -5.44 -13.33 16.56
C THR A 98 -5.07 -12.06 15.79
N GLU A 99 -3.78 -11.69 15.77
CA GLU A 99 -3.28 -10.53 15.01
C GLU A 99 -3.47 -10.64 13.49
N ASP A 100 -3.56 -11.88 12.97
CA ASP A 100 -3.72 -12.17 11.55
C ASP A 100 -5.19 -12.20 11.12
N GLN A 101 -6.15 -12.32 12.05
CA GLN A 101 -7.59 -12.40 11.72
C GLN A 101 -8.10 -11.19 10.95
N ARG A 102 -7.46 -10.04 11.13
CA ARG A 102 -7.71 -8.81 10.36
C ARG A 102 -7.58 -9.02 8.85
N PHE A 103 -6.75 -9.97 8.41
CA PHE A 103 -6.53 -10.27 6.99
C PHE A 103 -7.75 -10.89 6.33
N SER A 104 -8.71 -11.45 7.08
CA SER A 104 -9.98 -11.95 6.53
C SER A 104 -10.71 -10.87 5.74
N PHE A 105 -10.66 -9.62 6.19
CA PHE A 105 -11.32 -8.48 5.54
C PHE A 105 -10.48 -7.79 4.47
N TYR A 106 -9.32 -8.33 4.10
CA TYR A 106 -8.59 -7.87 2.90
C TYR A 106 -9.13 -8.52 1.63
N TYR A 107 -9.93 -9.58 1.80
CA TYR A 107 -10.49 -10.40 0.75
C TYR A 107 -12.02 -10.39 0.85
N PHE A 108 -12.69 -10.59 -0.27
CA PHE A 108 -14.00 -11.21 -0.29
C PHE A 108 -14.00 -12.41 -1.21
N GLY A 109 -14.91 -13.33 -0.99
CA GLY A 109 -14.94 -14.58 -1.75
C GLY A 109 -15.88 -15.59 -1.14
N GLU A 110 -15.78 -16.81 -1.62
CA GLU A 110 -16.64 -17.90 -1.20
C GLU A 110 -15.86 -19.21 -1.16
N ILE A 111 -16.08 -20.00 -0.11
CA ILE A 111 -15.56 -21.34 0.05
C ILE A 111 -16.75 -22.28 0.17
N HIS A 112 -16.85 -23.21 -0.76
CA HIS A 112 -17.88 -24.23 -0.81
C HIS A 112 -17.33 -25.54 -0.26
N ALA A 113 -17.79 -25.90 0.93
CA ALA A 113 -17.55 -27.19 1.56
C ALA A 113 -18.39 -28.27 0.86
N LEU A 114 -17.72 -29.28 0.30
CA LEU A 114 -18.36 -30.34 -0.49
C LEU A 114 -18.37 -31.68 0.21
N SER A 115 -17.34 -31.98 1.01
CA SER A 115 -17.25 -33.26 1.71
C SER A 115 -18.55 -33.58 2.47
N LYS A 116 -19.08 -34.79 2.29
CA LYS A 116 -20.37 -35.22 2.84
C LYS A 116 -20.39 -35.18 4.37
N GLY A 117 -19.25 -35.37 5.02
CA GLY A 117 -19.11 -35.29 6.49
C GLY A 117 -19.12 -33.87 7.06
N LEU A 118 -19.02 -32.84 6.21
CA LEU A 118 -19.14 -31.43 6.64
C LEU A 118 -20.62 -31.05 6.80
N ILE A 119 -21.22 -31.53 7.89
CA ILE A 119 -22.61 -31.31 8.24
C ILE A 119 -22.73 -30.05 9.11
N PRO A 120 -23.53 -29.05 8.70
CA PRO A 120 -23.80 -27.87 9.53
C PRO A 120 -24.40 -28.25 10.88
N ASN A 121 -24.00 -27.57 11.94
CA ASN A 121 -24.63 -27.73 13.25
C ASN A 121 -26.05 -27.14 13.28
N SER A 122 -26.79 -27.35 14.36
CA SER A 122 -28.18 -26.87 14.52
C SER A 122 -28.33 -25.35 14.40
N ARG A 123 -27.29 -24.59 14.78
CA ARG A 123 -27.24 -23.12 14.69
C ARG A 123 -26.85 -22.62 13.30
N ARG A 124 -26.37 -23.51 12.42
CA ARG A 124 -25.81 -23.20 11.09
C ARG A 124 -24.70 -22.15 11.13
N ASP A 125 -24.06 -21.99 12.29
CA ASP A 125 -22.93 -21.07 12.47
C ASP A 125 -21.59 -21.76 12.20
N TYR A 126 -21.55 -23.10 12.18
CA TYR A 126 -20.40 -23.88 11.74
C TYR A 126 -20.76 -25.34 11.42
N PHE A 127 -19.76 -26.19 11.16
CA PHE A 127 -19.91 -27.64 11.05
C PHE A 127 -19.89 -28.33 12.42
N GLY A 128 -20.58 -29.46 12.52
CA GLY A 128 -20.47 -30.36 13.66
C GLY A 128 -19.10 -31.04 13.73
N GLU A 129 -18.75 -31.56 14.90
CA GLU A 129 -17.51 -32.29 15.11
C GLU A 129 -17.51 -33.59 14.30
N SER A 130 -16.51 -33.74 13.44
CA SER A 130 -16.31 -34.92 12.59
C SER A 130 -14.86 -34.99 12.15
N LYS A 131 -14.43 -36.17 11.69
CA LYS A 131 -13.08 -36.36 11.13
C LYS A 131 -12.88 -35.46 9.90
N GLU A 132 -13.91 -35.32 9.08
CA GLU A 132 -13.93 -34.48 7.88
C GLU A 132 -13.82 -33.00 8.23
N CYS A 133 -14.44 -32.56 9.33
CA CYS A 133 -14.30 -31.19 9.83
C CYS A 133 -12.85 -30.88 10.25
N ILE A 134 -12.20 -31.82 10.95
CA ILE A 134 -10.80 -31.68 11.35
C ILE A 134 -9.89 -31.60 10.12
N GLU A 135 -10.09 -32.48 9.14
CA GLU A 135 -9.32 -32.49 7.89
C GLU A 135 -9.54 -31.19 7.08
N PHE A 136 -10.79 -30.74 6.97
CA PHE A 136 -11.14 -29.47 6.36
C PHE A 136 -10.39 -28.31 7.03
N GLU A 137 -10.41 -28.22 8.36
CA GLU A 137 -9.72 -27.18 9.10
C GLU A 137 -8.21 -27.21 8.89
N GLN A 138 -7.60 -28.39 8.86
CA GLN A 138 -6.17 -28.53 8.61
C GLN A 138 -5.80 -28.00 7.22
N LYS A 139 -6.53 -28.42 6.18
CA LYS A 139 -6.26 -28.01 4.80
C LYS A 139 -6.54 -26.52 4.57
N ILE A 140 -7.67 -26.00 5.06
CA ILE A 140 -8.04 -24.59 4.84
C ILE A 140 -7.11 -23.63 5.59
N ARG A 141 -6.60 -24.00 6.78
CA ARG A 141 -5.60 -23.20 7.50
C ARG A 141 -4.30 -23.06 6.70
N GLN A 142 -3.91 -24.05 5.90
CA GLN A 142 -2.74 -23.94 5.02
C GLN A 142 -2.97 -22.92 3.90
N ASP A 143 -4.17 -22.84 3.34
CA ASP A 143 -4.49 -21.82 2.34
C ASP A 143 -4.59 -20.42 2.96
N PHE A 144 -5.15 -20.31 4.16
CA PHE A 144 -5.20 -19.04 4.90
C PHE A 144 -3.81 -18.56 5.35
N LEU A 145 -2.86 -19.48 5.59
CA LEU A 145 -1.46 -19.13 5.77
C LEU A 145 -0.87 -18.47 4.52
N LYS A 146 -1.19 -18.97 3.32
CA LYS A 146 -0.78 -18.33 2.06
C LYS A 146 -1.43 -16.95 1.91
N LEU A 147 -2.73 -16.81 2.19
CA LEU A 147 -3.42 -15.51 2.15
C LEU A 147 -2.79 -14.48 3.09
N LYS A 148 -2.39 -14.92 4.29
CA LYS A 148 -1.62 -14.10 5.21
C LYS A 148 -0.29 -13.65 4.59
N GLU A 149 0.48 -14.57 4.01
CA GLU A 149 1.76 -14.22 3.37
C GLU A 149 1.59 -13.18 2.25
N LEU A 150 0.54 -13.29 1.43
CA LEU A 150 0.25 -12.29 0.39
C LEU A 150 0.04 -10.89 0.98
N CYS A 151 -0.67 -10.77 2.10
CA CYS A 151 -0.85 -9.48 2.77
C CYS A 151 0.50 -8.88 3.22
N TYR A 152 1.39 -9.69 3.77
CA TYR A 152 2.72 -9.22 4.20
C TYR A 152 3.61 -8.85 3.03
N ASP A 153 3.60 -9.64 1.95
CA ASP A 153 4.38 -9.36 0.75
C ASP A 153 3.91 -8.07 0.09
N ALA A 154 2.59 -7.86 -0.04
CA ALA A 154 2.03 -6.61 -0.54
C ALA A 154 2.35 -5.41 0.37
N GLN A 155 2.32 -5.59 1.70
CA GLN A 155 2.72 -4.55 2.64
C GLN A 155 4.19 -4.16 2.46
N LYS A 156 5.10 -5.15 2.40
CA LYS A 156 6.55 -4.92 2.21
C LYS A 156 6.83 -4.19 0.90
N LEU A 157 6.18 -4.62 -0.19
CA LEU A 157 6.29 -3.96 -1.49
C LEU A 157 5.95 -2.47 -1.38
N ARG A 158 4.80 -2.13 -0.78
CA ARG A 158 4.36 -0.74 -0.61
C ARG A 158 5.29 0.05 0.30
N SER A 159 5.70 -0.49 1.44
CA SER A 159 6.56 0.22 2.40
C SER A 159 7.94 0.48 1.83
N SER A 160 8.52 -0.47 1.09
CA SER A 160 9.79 -0.28 0.41
C SER A 160 9.69 0.77 -0.68
N THR A 161 8.66 0.68 -1.54
CA THR A 161 8.42 1.67 -2.60
C THR A 161 8.24 3.08 -2.03
N SER A 162 7.47 3.23 -0.95
CA SER A 162 7.29 4.53 -0.29
C SER A 162 8.58 5.06 0.34
N THR A 163 9.44 4.19 0.88
CA THR A 163 10.75 4.59 1.43
C THR A 163 11.67 5.13 0.34
N ILE A 164 11.70 4.49 -0.83
CA ILE A 164 12.49 4.93 -1.99
C ILE A 164 11.97 6.27 -2.51
N ALA A 165 10.65 6.40 -2.71
CA ALA A 165 10.04 7.64 -3.18
C ALA A 165 10.33 8.84 -2.24
N LYS A 166 10.39 8.62 -0.92
CA LYS A 166 10.78 9.66 0.04
C LYS A 166 12.24 10.10 -0.10
N GLY A 167 13.14 9.19 -0.44
CA GLY A 167 14.54 9.56 -0.70
C GLY A 167 14.69 10.36 -1.98
N GLU A 168 13.93 10.01 -3.03
CA GLU A 168 13.85 10.81 -4.27
C GLU A 168 13.32 12.23 -4.01
N GLU A 169 12.24 12.37 -3.21
CA GLU A 169 11.70 13.67 -2.80
C GLU A 169 12.73 14.50 -2.01
N LEU A 170 13.46 13.87 -1.10
CA LEU A 170 14.50 14.54 -0.32
C LEU A 170 15.68 14.99 -1.19
N ARG A 171 16.13 14.16 -2.14
CA ARG A 171 17.17 14.53 -3.12
C ARG A 171 16.72 15.69 -4.00
N ALA A 172 15.46 15.68 -4.47
CA ALA A 172 14.89 16.80 -5.23
C ALA A 172 14.85 18.09 -4.41
N THR A 173 14.52 18.00 -3.11
CA THR A 173 14.54 19.15 -2.19
C THR A 173 15.95 19.72 -2.03
N ILE A 174 16.95 18.87 -1.84
CA ILE A 174 18.36 19.28 -1.74
C ILE A 174 18.82 19.94 -3.04
N GLN A 175 18.51 19.35 -4.20
CA GLN A 175 18.87 19.92 -5.50
C GLN A 175 18.27 21.32 -5.71
N GLU A 176 17.02 21.53 -5.30
CA GLU A 176 16.38 22.85 -5.39
C GLU A 176 17.04 23.86 -4.44
N LYS A 177 17.44 23.44 -3.24
CA LYS A 177 18.15 24.29 -2.28
C LYS A 177 19.59 24.60 -2.71
N GLU A 178 20.29 23.70 -3.39
CA GLU A 178 21.59 24.00 -4.01
C GLU A 178 21.47 25.07 -5.12
N LYS A 179 20.37 25.02 -5.88
CA LYS A 179 20.09 26.02 -6.93
C LYS A 179 19.70 27.39 -6.34
N ASN A 180 18.81 27.40 -5.35
CA ASN A 180 18.20 28.61 -4.80
C ASN A 180 18.91 29.17 -3.56
N GLY A 181 19.84 28.41 -2.98
CA GLY A 181 20.54 28.74 -1.76
C GLY A 181 19.76 28.38 -0.49
N TYR A 182 20.52 28.02 0.55
CA TYR A 182 19.99 27.68 1.87
C TYR A 182 19.73 28.94 2.72
N THR A 183 18.81 28.86 3.66
CA THR A 183 18.57 29.91 4.66
C THR A 183 19.69 29.96 5.71
N SER A 184 20.30 28.81 6.01
CA SER A 184 21.39 28.69 6.98
C SER A 184 22.27 27.46 6.73
N GLN A 185 23.46 27.46 7.33
CA GLN A 185 24.34 26.28 7.31
C GLN A 185 23.67 25.09 8.01
N LYS A 186 22.96 25.34 9.11
CA LYS A 186 22.24 24.31 9.86
C LYS A 186 21.17 23.62 9.02
N GLU A 187 20.43 24.35 8.20
CA GLU A 187 19.44 23.77 7.27
C GLU A 187 20.12 22.80 6.30
N ARG A 188 21.25 23.20 5.70
CA ARG A 188 22.04 22.33 4.82
C ARG A 188 22.49 21.07 5.54
N ASP A 189 23.12 21.21 6.71
CA ASP A 189 23.65 20.09 7.48
C ASP A 189 22.53 19.13 7.92
N ASP A 190 21.38 19.66 8.36
CA ASP A 190 20.22 18.85 8.74
C ASP A 190 19.63 18.09 7.54
N LEU A 191 19.56 18.70 6.35
CA LEU A 191 19.09 18.03 5.12
C LEU A 191 20.04 16.92 4.67
N HIS A 192 21.36 17.17 4.67
CA HIS A 192 22.35 16.15 4.32
C HIS A 192 22.38 15.01 5.34
N ARG A 193 22.28 15.29 6.65
CA ARG A 193 22.15 14.24 7.68
C ARG A 193 20.90 13.38 7.44
N ARG A 194 19.75 14.00 7.15
CA ARG A 194 18.53 13.26 6.80
C ARG A 194 18.70 12.43 5.54
N LEU A 195 19.45 12.92 4.55
CA LEU A 195 19.74 12.16 3.33
C LEU A 195 20.57 10.91 3.65
N GLU A 196 21.66 11.05 4.42
CA GLU A 196 22.50 9.90 4.82
C GLU A 196 21.70 8.85 5.61
N GLU A 197 20.82 9.28 6.53
CA GLU A 197 19.93 8.37 7.25
C GLU A 197 18.91 7.69 6.33
N GLN A 198 18.42 8.41 5.33
CA GLN A 198 17.45 7.91 4.37
C GLN A 198 18.09 6.94 3.37
N GLU A 199 19.31 7.19 2.90
CA GLU A 199 20.07 6.30 2.01
C GLU A 199 20.28 4.92 2.64
N LYS A 200 20.59 4.87 3.94
CA LYS A 200 20.68 3.59 4.68
C LYS A 200 19.35 2.83 4.70
N LYS A 201 18.22 3.55 4.80
CA LYS A 201 16.88 2.95 4.76
C LYS A 201 16.51 2.51 3.35
N GLU A 202 16.90 3.26 2.32
CA GLU A 202 16.68 2.92 0.92
C GLU A 202 17.45 1.67 0.51
N GLU A 203 18.69 1.49 0.96
CA GLU A 203 19.46 0.28 0.68
C GLU A 203 18.74 -0.99 1.22
N GLN A 204 18.23 -0.90 2.46
CA GLN A 204 17.44 -1.98 3.05
C GLN A 204 16.10 -2.18 2.33
N ALA A 205 15.42 -1.08 1.97
CA ALA A 205 14.16 -1.12 1.24
C ALA A 205 14.31 -1.75 -0.15
N GLN A 206 15.40 -1.45 -0.86
CA GLN A 206 15.72 -1.99 -2.18
C GLN A 206 15.96 -3.50 -2.10
N LYS A 207 16.80 -3.95 -1.17
CA LYS A 207 17.03 -5.38 -0.92
C LYS A 207 15.72 -6.11 -0.61
N GLN A 208 14.84 -5.53 0.20
CA GLN A 208 13.54 -6.11 0.50
C GLN A 208 12.61 -6.15 -0.72
N LEU A 209 12.60 -5.08 -1.52
CA LEU A 209 11.78 -4.96 -2.72
C LEU A 209 12.18 -6.01 -3.75
N ASP A 210 13.48 -6.17 -3.99
CA ASP A 210 14.03 -7.16 -4.94
C ASP A 210 13.68 -8.59 -4.50
N ASN A 211 13.83 -8.90 -3.21
CA ASN A 211 13.46 -10.21 -2.65
C ASN A 211 11.96 -10.50 -2.81
N VAL A 212 11.10 -9.53 -2.54
CA VAL A 212 9.64 -9.69 -2.68
C VAL A 212 9.25 -9.83 -4.14
N LYS A 213 9.81 -9.01 -5.05
CA LYS A 213 9.58 -9.13 -6.50
C LYS A 213 10.04 -10.50 -7.01
N ALA A 214 11.21 -10.97 -6.62
CA ALA A 214 11.70 -12.30 -6.98
C ALA A 214 10.78 -13.42 -6.44
N LYS A 215 10.26 -13.30 -5.21
CA LYS A 215 9.29 -14.24 -4.64
C LYS A 215 7.98 -14.27 -5.43
N ILE A 216 7.47 -13.11 -5.83
CA ILE A 216 6.21 -13.00 -6.58
C ILE A 216 6.37 -13.57 -8.00
N SER A 217 7.47 -13.25 -8.69
CA SER A 217 7.73 -13.73 -10.06
C SER A 217 8.02 -15.22 -10.15
N SER A 218 8.68 -15.82 -9.14
CA SER A 218 9.07 -17.24 -9.16
C SER A 218 7.95 -18.23 -8.80
N LYS A 219 6.94 -17.80 -8.04
CA LYS A 219 5.92 -18.70 -7.45
C LYS A 219 4.55 -18.68 -8.15
N ASP A 220 4.43 -18.05 -9.31
CA ASP A 220 3.13 -17.74 -9.93
C ASP A 220 2.14 -17.13 -8.91
N SER A 221 2.65 -16.17 -8.14
CA SER A 221 1.92 -15.62 -7.00
C SER A 221 0.68 -14.84 -7.47
N PRO A 222 -0.44 -14.88 -6.71
CA PRO A 222 -1.59 -14.01 -6.93
C PRO A 222 -1.28 -12.51 -7.03
N LEU A 223 -0.16 -12.05 -6.47
CA LEU A 223 0.28 -10.66 -6.54
C LEU A 223 0.97 -10.30 -7.86
N LYS A 224 1.18 -11.24 -8.77
CA LYS A 224 1.79 -10.94 -10.08
C LYS A 224 0.94 -9.97 -10.89
N SER A 225 -0.37 -10.18 -10.94
CA SER A 225 -1.31 -9.24 -11.59
C SER A 225 -1.32 -7.86 -10.90
N VAL A 226 -1.10 -7.83 -9.59
CA VAL A 226 -0.95 -6.58 -8.83
C VAL A 226 0.33 -5.85 -9.21
N LEU A 227 1.47 -6.55 -9.31
CA LEU A 227 2.74 -5.98 -9.77
C LEU A 227 2.61 -5.41 -11.18
N GLU A 228 2.06 -6.20 -12.12
CA GLU A 228 1.83 -5.76 -13.49
C GLU A 228 0.94 -4.52 -13.54
N HIS A 229 -0.13 -4.47 -12.72
CA HIS A 229 -0.99 -3.29 -12.62
C HIS A 229 -0.25 -2.04 -12.11
N PHE A 230 0.71 -2.20 -11.21
CA PHE A 230 1.59 -1.10 -10.75
C PHE A 230 2.65 -0.71 -11.78
N GLU A 231 3.10 -1.65 -12.63
CA GLU A 231 4.14 -1.45 -13.64
C GLU A 231 3.57 -0.97 -14.98
N THR A 232 2.29 -1.21 -15.29
CA THR A 232 1.62 -0.65 -16.46
C THR A 232 1.17 0.79 -16.18
N PRO A 233 1.75 1.80 -16.85
CA PRO A 233 1.39 3.18 -16.62
C PRO A 233 0.04 3.49 -17.29
N ALA A 234 -0.99 3.75 -16.49
CA ALA A 234 -2.14 4.49 -16.97
C ALA A 234 -1.72 5.94 -17.25
N SER A 235 -1.41 6.21 -18.52
CA SER A 235 -1.14 7.50 -19.18
C SER A 235 0.27 8.13 -19.04
N PRO A 236 0.75 8.79 -20.12
CA PRO A 236 2.18 8.95 -20.41
C PRO A 236 2.76 10.15 -19.65
N LYS A 237 3.60 9.88 -18.65
CA LYS A 237 4.60 10.86 -18.23
C LYS A 237 5.87 10.58 -19.01
N LYS A 238 6.19 11.55 -19.87
CA LYS A 238 7.37 11.66 -20.73
C LYS A 238 8.58 10.94 -20.11
N GLU A 239 9.07 9.96 -20.86
CA GLU A 239 10.42 9.43 -20.71
C GLU A 239 11.41 10.60 -20.77
N ALA A 240 11.94 10.99 -19.60
CA ALA A 240 13.22 11.65 -19.56
C ALA A 240 14.28 10.55 -19.48
N LYS A 241 14.80 10.16 -20.64
CA LYS A 241 16.07 9.45 -20.75
C LYS A 241 17.13 10.28 -20.01
N TYR A 242 17.67 9.78 -18.91
CA TYR A 242 18.96 10.23 -18.41
C TYR A 242 19.97 9.09 -18.52
N SER A 243 20.81 9.28 -19.53
CA SER A 243 22.06 8.61 -19.79
C SER A 243 23.05 8.79 -18.63
N GLU A 244 23.74 7.69 -18.37
CA GLU A 244 25.14 7.59 -17.95
C GLU A 244 25.61 8.27 -16.65
N LYS A 245 26.05 7.38 -15.75
CA LYS A 245 27.15 7.52 -14.79
C LYS A 245 27.89 8.85 -14.88
N ASN A 246 27.62 9.74 -13.93
CA ASN A 246 28.63 10.67 -13.43
C ASN A 246 28.99 10.26 -12.02
N THR A 247 30.17 9.65 -11.93
CA THR A 247 30.97 9.49 -10.73
C THR A 247 31.00 10.81 -9.97
N ILE A 248 30.48 10.83 -8.75
CA ILE A 248 30.65 11.99 -7.86
C ILE A 248 32.11 11.99 -7.45
N GLU A 249 32.91 12.84 -8.10
CA GLU A 249 34.25 13.19 -7.65
C GLU A 249 34.15 13.84 -6.27
N THR A 250 34.63 13.10 -5.28
CA THR A 250 35.10 13.64 -4.01
C THR A 250 36.30 14.57 -4.28
N ASN A 251 36.09 15.89 -4.27
CA ASN A 251 36.98 16.92 -3.69
C ASN A 251 36.82 18.31 -4.34
N LYS A 252 36.12 19.22 -3.63
CA LYS A 252 36.51 20.62 -3.34
C LYS A 252 35.42 21.25 -2.48
N GLU A 253 35.80 21.82 -1.34
CA GLU A 253 34.90 22.61 -0.48
C GLU A 253 34.34 23.81 -1.25
N SER A 254 33.23 23.61 -1.96
CA SER A 254 32.43 24.73 -2.45
C SER A 254 31.74 25.37 -1.24
N LYS A 255 31.94 26.68 -1.07
CA LYS A 255 31.31 27.43 0.02
C LYS A 255 29.79 27.28 -0.11
N THR A 256 29.10 26.98 1.00
CA THR A 256 27.64 26.89 1.05
C THR A 256 27.01 28.12 0.41
N ARG A 257 26.15 27.91 -0.58
CA ARG A 257 25.41 28.98 -1.23
C ARG A 257 24.22 29.36 -0.36
N TYR A 258 24.21 30.58 0.15
CA TYR A 258 23.07 31.10 0.89
C TYR A 258 22.04 31.71 -0.05
N ARG A 259 20.77 31.72 0.38
CA ARG A 259 19.69 32.36 -0.37
C ARG A 259 19.99 33.84 -0.65
N THR A 260 20.64 34.51 0.31
CA THR A 260 21.08 35.92 0.22
C THR A 260 22.28 36.14 -0.72
N ASP A 261 22.85 35.08 -1.30
CA ASP A 261 23.88 35.17 -2.34
C ASP A 261 23.30 35.29 -3.76
N LYS A 262 21.97 35.22 -3.91
CA LYS A 262 21.30 35.44 -5.21
C LYS A 262 21.60 36.84 -5.76
N PRO A 263 21.65 37.02 -7.10
CA PRO A 263 21.92 38.33 -7.73
C PRO A 263 20.98 39.46 -7.32
N ILE A 264 19.74 39.14 -6.94
CA ILE A 264 18.75 40.10 -6.42
C ILE A 264 19.22 40.84 -5.16
N TYR A 265 20.13 40.24 -4.39
CA TYR A 265 20.72 40.87 -3.21
C TYR A 265 22.02 41.62 -3.51
N SER A 266 22.41 41.78 -4.77
CA SER A 266 23.69 42.41 -5.14
C SER A 266 23.88 43.82 -4.59
N ARG A 267 22.77 44.55 -4.36
CA ARG A 267 22.74 45.91 -3.80
C ARG A 267 23.04 45.97 -2.29
N TYR A 268 22.96 44.86 -1.57
CA TYR A 268 23.17 44.82 -0.12
C TYR A 268 24.62 44.54 0.26
N SER A 269 25.07 45.19 1.32
CA SER A 269 26.34 44.93 1.98
C SER A 269 26.37 43.54 2.63
N LYS A 270 27.58 43.05 2.98
CA LYS A 270 27.76 41.77 3.68
C LYS A 270 27.01 41.72 5.02
N ASN A 271 26.95 42.84 5.75
CA ASN A 271 26.28 42.90 7.05
C ASN A 271 24.75 42.83 6.89
N GLU A 272 24.20 43.50 5.87
CA GLU A 272 22.77 43.45 5.56
C GLU A 272 22.35 42.05 5.10
N LYS A 273 23.11 41.42 4.20
CA LYS A 273 22.86 40.02 3.80
C LYS A 273 22.88 39.05 4.98
N LYS A 274 23.78 39.28 5.95
CA LYS A 274 23.85 38.48 7.18
C LYS A 274 22.64 38.70 8.08
N LEU A 275 22.15 39.94 8.18
CA LEU A 275 20.92 40.24 8.93
C LEU A 275 19.70 39.60 8.27
N ILE A 276 19.56 39.73 6.95
CA ILE A 276 18.47 39.09 6.17
C ILE A 276 18.52 37.57 6.34
N GLY A 277 19.70 36.95 6.27
CA GLY A 277 19.86 35.52 6.53
C GLY A 277 19.42 35.10 7.94
N LYS A 278 19.72 35.91 8.96
CA LYS A 278 19.24 35.67 10.33
C LYS A 278 17.71 35.75 10.42
N ILE A 279 17.08 36.68 9.70
CA ILE A 279 15.62 36.80 9.63
C ILE A 279 15.01 35.54 9.00
N TYR A 280 15.54 35.08 7.87
CA TYR A 280 15.09 33.84 7.24
C TYR A 280 15.26 32.62 8.14
N THR A 281 16.38 32.54 8.86
CA THR A 281 16.62 31.49 9.84
C THR A 281 15.59 31.55 10.98
N ALA A 282 15.28 32.74 11.50
CA ALA A 282 14.30 32.91 12.57
C ALA A 282 12.89 32.50 12.13
N ILE A 283 12.48 32.87 10.91
CA ILE A 283 11.22 32.42 10.31
C ILE A 283 11.19 30.91 10.18
N GLY A 284 12.31 30.30 9.76
CA GLY A 284 12.44 28.85 9.66
C GLY A 284 12.27 28.10 10.98
N ASN A 285 12.71 28.71 12.08
CA ASN A 285 12.52 28.13 13.41
C ASN A 285 11.10 28.34 13.94
N ALA A 286 10.40 29.40 13.53
CA ALA A 286 9.06 29.74 14.01
C ALA A 286 7.93 29.00 13.27
N ILE A 287 8.14 28.64 11.99
CA ILE A 287 7.13 28.03 11.13
C ILE A 287 7.58 26.62 10.70
N ALA A 288 6.86 25.61 11.17
CA ALA A 288 7.14 24.20 10.87
C ALA A 288 6.72 23.79 9.44
N ASP A 289 5.66 24.40 8.90
CA ASP A 289 5.17 24.10 7.55
C ASP A 289 6.08 24.74 6.48
N GLU A 290 6.69 23.89 5.65
CA GLU A 290 7.62 24.31 4.58
C GLU A 290 6.97 25.28 3.59
N ARG A 291 5.71 25.03 3.19
CA ARG A 291 5.04 25.82 2.16
C ARG A 291 4.73 27.22 2.67
N LEU A 292 4.21 27.32 3.89
CA LEU A 292 3.94 28.61 4.53
C LEU A 292 5.23 29.39 4.75
N ARG A 293 6.30 28.71 5.19
CA ARG A 293 7.61 29.32 5.35
C ARG A 293 8.16 29.87 4.04
N GLU A 294 8.20 29.06 2.98
CA GLU A 294 8.73 29.48 1.68
C GLU A 294 7.89 30.60 1.05
N ALA A 295 6.57 30.57 1.21
CA ALA A 295 5.69 31.65 0.76
C ALA A 295 5.99 32.98 1.48
N LEU A 296 6.18 32.94 2.80
CA LEU A 296 6.51 34.13 3.59
C LEU A 296 7.91 34.67 3.26
N ILE A 297 8.91 33.78 3.17
CA ILE A 297 10.29 34.18 2.81
C ILE A 297 10.31 34.81 1.40
N SER A 298 9.60 34.22 0.44
CA SER A 298 9.53 34.75 -0.92
C SER A 298 8.82 36.10 -0.98
N ASN A 299 7.74 36.29 -0.20
CA ASN A 299 7.08 37.59 -0.10
C ASN A 299 8.00 38.67 0.50
N ILE A 300 8.75 38.33 1.55
CA ILE A 300 9.74 39.24 2.15
C ILE A 300 10.85 39.57 1.14
N GLU A 301 11.38 38.55 0.44
CA GLU A 301 12.37 38.69 -0.64
C GLU A 301 11.89 39.66 -1.73
N ASP A 302 10.64 39.54 -2.18
CA ASP A 302 10.03 40.45 -3.16
C ASP A 302 9.87 41.88 -2.64
N GLN A 303 9.60 42.08 -1.35
CA GLN A 303 9.40 43.43 -0.78
C GLN A 303 10.72 44.16 -0.56
N ILE A 304 11.77 43.44 -0.14
CA ILE A 304 13.05 44.08 0.14
C ILE A 304 13.85 44.31 -1.15
N THR A 305 13.74 43.41 -2.15
CA THR A 305 14.54 43.51 -3.38
C THR A 305 13.90 44.33 -4.52
N LYS A 306 12.70 44.88 -4.31
CA LYS A 306 12.08 45.90 -5.18
C LYS A 306 12.87 47.21 -5.16
#